data_AF-A0A2T2TZ77-F1
#
_entry.id   AF-A0A2T2TZ77-F1
#
_cell.length_a   1.000
_cell.length_b   1.000
_cell.length_c   1.000
_cell.angle_alpha   90.00
_cell.angle_beta   90.00
_cell.angle_gamma   90.00
#
_symmetry.space_group_name_H-M   'P 1'
#
loop_
_entity.id
_entity.type
_entity.pdbx_description
1 polymer ?
#
loop_
_entity_poly.entity_id
_entity_poly.type
_entity_poly.pdbx_seq_one_letter_code
_entity_poly.pdbx_strand_id
1 'polypeptide(L)'
;RDTVVFYDNDFEVFIDPTGTTHNYYELEVNARETVWDLMLLKPYRDGGPALDAWDIRGLDVGVNVEGTLNDPSDTDEGWTVEMVLPWDVLEEAAPEGRPPRAGEQWRLNFSRVQWPTTVVDGRYQKDVDTSTAHPEDNWVWSPQGAIDMHRPEHWGVVQFSDAEAGAGPDSVDATPNRTVAWALRRLYYRQRAYRDENGHYAASLSYEITAPGENGTTVHIRHDGKVWTTEE
;
A
#
# COMPACT_ATOMS: atom_id res chain seq x y z
N ARG A 1 -20.91 -7.34 3.30
CA ARG A 1 -19.66 -8.08 3.53
C ARG A 1 -19.61 -9.13 2.44
N ASP A 2 -18.60 -9.05 1.59
CA ASP A 2 -18.38 -9.85 0.37
C ASP A 2 -19.12 -9.37 -0.91
N THR A 3 -19.18 -8.06 -1.14
CA THR A 3 -19.40 -7.53 -2.48
C THR A 3 -18.17 -6.76 -2.88
N VAL A 4 -17.71 -6.92 -4.13
CA VAL A 4 -16.54 -6.19 -4.64
C VAL A 4 -16.77 -4.69 -4.48
N VAL A 5 -16.11 -4.08 -3.50
CA VAL A 5 -16.21 -2.65 -3.16
C VAL A 5 -15.63 -1.78 -4.28
N PHE A 6 -14.84 -2.36 -5.19
CA PHE A 6 -14.41 -1.80 -6.48
C PHE A 6 -15.51 -1.03 -7.25
N TYR A 7 -16.79 -1.42 -7.14
CA TYR A 7 -17.89 -0.74 -7.82
C TYR A 7 -18.52 0.40 -7.03
N ASP A 8 -17.99 0.79 -5.88
CA ASP A 8 -18.33 1.99 -5.16
C ASP A 8 -17.16 2.96 -5.10
N ASN A 9 -17.39 4.08 -4.43
CA ASN A 9 -16.35 4.98 -3.98
C ASN A 9 -15.96 4.54 -2.57
N ASP A 10 -14.68 4.32 -2.30
CA ASP A 10 -14.18 3.83 -1.02
C ASP A 10 -12.96 4.60 -0.48
N PHE A 11 -12.65 4.32 0.78
CA PHE A 11 -11.38 4.64 1.39
C PHE A 11 -10.66 3.32 1.69
N GLU A 12 -9.39 3.26 1.34
CA GLU A 12 -8.58 2.04 1.43
C GLU A 12 -7.40 2.25 2.39
N VAL A 13 -7.10 1.23 3.19
CA VAL A 13 -5.96 1.17 4.10
C VAL A 13 -5.07 0.01 3.68
N PHE A 14 -3.79 0.31 3.48
CA PHE A 14 -2.77 -0.66 3.10
C PHE A 14 -1.71 -0.80 4.17
N ILE A 15 -1.34 -2.03 4.52
CA ILE A 15 -0.41 -2.31 5.62
C ILE A 15 0.57 -3.42 5.21
N ASP A 16 1.86 -3.11 5.12
CA ASP A 16 2.97 -4.08 5.02
C ASP A 16 3.79 -4.00 6.31
N PRO A 17 3.56 -4.93 7.27
CA PRO A 17 4.22 -4.91 8.57
C PRO A 17 5.73 -5.13 8.54
N THR A 18 6.24 -5.76 7.48
CA THR A 18 7.66 -6.14 7.39
C THR A 18 8.47 -5.22 6.48
N GLY A 19 7.79 -4.44 5.65
CA GLY A 19 8.40 -3.62 4.61
C GLY A 19 9.06 -4.42 3.48
N THR A 20 8.73 -5.72 3.36
CA THR A 20 9.32 -6.62 2.36
C THR A 20 8.58 -6.63 1.03
N THR A 21 7.50 -5.85 0.92
CA THR A 21 6.54 -5.83 -0.20
C THR A 21 5.80 -7.14 -0.40
N HIS A 22 5.82 -8.03 0.58
CA HIS A 22 5.14 -9.33 0.57
C HIS A 22 4.28 -9.44 1.82
N ASN A 23 3.26 -10.29 1.77
CA ASN A 23 2.36 -10.54 2.90
C ASN A 23 1.82 -9.23 3.48
N TYR A 24 1.09 -8.48 2.67
CA TYR A 24 0.52 -7.20 3.07
C TYR A 24 -1.00 -7.22 2.99
N TYR A 25 -1.63 -6.34 3.75
CA TYR A 25 -3.06 -6.25 3.91
C TYR A 25 -3.63 -5.07 3.14
N GLU A 26 -4.90 -5.22 2.80
CA GLU A 26 -5.74 -4.21 2.20
C GLU A 26 -7.12 -4.29 2.87
N LEU A 27 -7.64 -3.12 3.24
CA LEU A 27 -8.96 -2.93 3.84
C LEU A 27 -9.64 -1.77 3.13
N GLU A 28 -10.78 -2.01 2.53
CA GLU A 28 -11.60 -1.02 1.84
C GLU A 28 -12.90 -0.79 2.62
N VAL A 29 -13.30 0.47 2.75
CA VAL A 29 -14.56 0.88 3.37
C VAL A 29 -15.23 1.94 2.51
N ASN A 30 -16.49 1.73 2.12
CA ASN A 30 -17.27 2.74 1.41
C ASN A 30 -18.15 3.59 2.36
N ALA A 31 -18.77 4.65 1.82
CA ALA A 31 -19.67 5.54 2.57
C ALA A 31 -20.97 4.85 3.08
N ARG A 32 -21.20 3.58 2.72
CA ARG A 32 -22.29 2.73 3.25
C ARG A 32 -21.82 1.81 4.38
N GLU A 33 -20.60 2.01 4.88
CA GLU A 33 -19.96 1.13 5.88
C GLU A 33 -19.79 -0.32 5.36
N THR A 34 -19.74 -0.51 4.04
CA THR A 34 -19.43 -1.82 3.46
C THR A 34 -17.94 -2.01 3.49
N VAL A 35 -17.52 -3.11 4.10
CA VAL A 35 -16.13 -3.53 4.23
C VAL A 35 -15.79 -4.60 3.20
N TRP A 36 -14.59 -4.49 2.64
CA TRP A 36 -13.87 -5.54 1.92
C TRP A 36 -12.44 -5.62 2.46
N ASP A 37 -11.94 -6.82 2.72
CA ASP A 37 -10.60 -7.04 3.22
C ASP A 37 -9.92 -8.21 2.49
N LEU A 38 -8.60 -8.10 2.35
CA LEU A 38 -7.79 -9.13 1.70
C LEU A 38 -6.33 -9.04 2.12
N MET A 39 -5.63 -10.16 1.93
CA MET A 39 -4.19 -10.25 2.09
C MET A 39 -3.55 -10.61 0.75
N LEU A 40 -2.44 -9.95 0.42
CA LEU A 40 -1.63 -10.26 -0.77
C LEU A 40 -0.28 -10.84 -0.34
N LEU A 41 0.04 -12.02 -0.86
CA LEU A 41 1.33 -12.67 -0.60
C LEU A 41 2.50 -11.94 -1.29
N LYS A 42 2.23 -11.29 -2.42
CA LYS A 42 3.16 -10.48 -3.20
C LYS A 42 2.38 -9.60 -4.19
N PRO A 43 3.00 -8.57 -4.78
CA PRO A 43 2.33 -7.68 -5.73
C PRO A 43 1.75 -8.43 -6.93
N TYR A 44 0.62 -7.96 -7.47
CA TYR A 44 0.01 -8.57 -8.67
C TYR A 44 0.97 -8.64 -9.86
N ARG A 45 1.82 -7.63 -10.05
CA ARG A 45 2.86 -7.63 -11.08
C ARG A 45 3.86 -8.79 -10.95
N ASP A 46 4.00 -9.36 -9.75
CA ASP A 46 4.84 -10.54 -9.46
C ASP A 46 4.04 -11.86 -9.46
N GLY A 47 2.78 -11.81 -9.91
CA GLY A 47 1.88 -12.95 -9.99
C GLY A 47 1.41 -13.45 -8.64
N GLY A 48 1.28 -12.56 -7.64
CA GLY A 48 0.67 -12.90 -6.35
C GLY A 48 -0.85 -12.97 -6.45
N PRO A 49 -1.50 -13.97 -5.85
CA PRO A 49 -2.95 -13.94 -5.68
C PRO A 49 -3.33 -12.98 -4.54
N ALA A 50 -4.55 -12.44 -4.63
CA ALA A 50 -5.27 -11.98 -3.46
C ALA A 50 -5.83 -13.18 -2.70
N LEU A 51 -5.73 -13.14 -1.38
CA LEU A 51 -6.42 -14.04 -0.46
C LEU A 51 -7.63 -13.27 0.09
N ASP A 52 -8.73 -13.34 -0.64
CA ASP A 52 -10.03 -12.74 -0.31
C ASP A 52 -10.83 -13.53 0.73
N ALA A 53 -10.35 -14.72 1.10
CA ALA A 53 -10.88 -15.50 2.23
C ALA A 53 -10.27 -15.08 3.59
N TRP A 54 -9.30 -14.17 3.58
CA TRP A 54 -8.79 -13.54 4.80
C TRP A 54 -9.82 -12.50 5.28
N ASP A 55 -10.04 -12.44 6.60
CA ASP A 55 -11.13 -11.66 7.23
C ASP A 55 -10.60 -10.99 8.50
N ILE A 56 -10.82 -9.67 8.63
CA ILE A 56 -10.43 -8.90 9.82
C ILE A 56 -11.46 -9.10 10.91
N ARG A 57 -11.37 -10.24 11.60
CA ARG A 57 -12.27 -10.56 12.72
C ARG A 57 -12.19 -9.52 13.82
N GLY A 58 -13.34 -9.01 14.23
CA GLY A 58 -13.42 -7.99 15.28
C GLY A 58 -13.11 -6.58 14.81
N LEU A 59 -12.99 -6.36 13.49
CA LEU A 59 -12.99 -5.01 12.91
C LEU A 59 -14.25 -4.25 13.32
N ASP A 60 -14.04 -3.09 13.93
CA ASP A 60 -15.08 -2.10 14.21
C ASP A 60 -14.90 -0.93 13.25
N VAL A 61 -15.98 -0.54 12.57
CA VAL A 61 -15.98 0.55 11.59
C VAL A 61 -17.22 1.39 11.84
N GLY A 62 -17.04 2.70 11.89
CA GLY A 62 -18.14 3.66 11.89
C GLY A 62 -18.02 4.60 10.70
N VAL A 63 -19.12 4.81 9.98
CA VAL A 63 -19.22 5.84 8.94
C VAL A 63 -20.25 6.90 9.33
N ASN A 64 -19.84 8.17 9.23
CA ASN A 64 -20.74 9.32 9.38
C ASN A 64 -20.83 10.08 8.05
N VAL A 65 -22.02 10.14 7.46
CA VAL A 65 -22.30 10.92 6.24
C VAL A 65 -22.96 12.24 6.62
N GLU A 66 -22.38 13.35 6.16
CA GLU A 66 -22.90 14.71 6.34
C GLU A 66 -23.65 15.15 5.08
N GLY A 67 -24.85 14.57 4.89
CA GLY A 67 -25.66 14.77 3.70
C GLY A 67 -26.65 13.64 3.42
N THR A 68 -26.94 13.41 2.14
CA THR A 68 -27.98 12.55 1.58
C THR A 68 -27.36 11.62 0.52
N LEU A 69 -26.68 10.59 1.01
CA LEU A 69 -25.93 9.66 0.15
C LEU A 69 -26.72 9.18 -1.08
N ASN A 70 -26.17 9.45 -2.27
CA ASN A 70 -26.75 9.15 -3.59
C ASN A 70 -28.02 9.94 -3.97
N ASP A 71 -28.27 11.10 -3.37
CA ASP A 71 -29.24 12.07 -3.86
C ASP A 71 -28.55 13.09 -4.78
N PRO A 72 -28.85 13.12 -6.09
CA PRO A 72 -28.23 14.09 -6.99
C PRO A 72 -28.90 15.47 -6.99
N SER A 73 -29.93 15.68 -6.16
CA SER A 73 -30.67 16.95 -6.10
C SER A 73 -30.03 17.99 -5.17
N ASP A 74 -29.06 17.58 -4.35
CA ASP A 74 -28.32 18.42 -3.42
C ASP A 74 -26.80 18.15 -3.48
N THR A 75 -26.07 18.66 -2.49
CA THR A 75 -24.61 18.48 -2.37
C THR A 75 -24.26 18.19 -0.93
N ASP A 76 -23.64 17.04 -0.72
CA ASP A 76 -23.12 16.60 0.57
C ASP A 76 -21.88 17.40 0.98
N GLU A 77 -21.66 17.55 2.29
CA GLU A 77 -20.43 18.18 2.82
C GLU A 77 -19.25 17.20 2.84
N GLY A 78 -19.54 15.91 3.08
CA GLY A 78 -18.54 14.85 3.10
C GLY A 78 -19.00 13.63 3.90
N TRP A 79 -18.05 12.71 4.13
CA TRP A 79 -18.23 11.61 5.05
C TRP A 79 -16.91 11.35 5.78
N THR A 80 -17.03 10.84 6.99
CA THR A 80 -15.89 10.41 7.82
C THR A 80 -15.99 8.92 8.06
N VAL A 81 -14.85 8.25 8.05
CA VAL A 81 -14.69 6.85 8.46
C VAL A 81 -13.74 6.77 9.65
N GLU A 82 -14.14 6.00 10.66
CA GLU A 82 -13.30 5.63 11.80
C GLU A 82 -13.21 4.10 11.87
N MET A 83 -12.01 3.58 12.12
CA MET A 83 -11.73 2.14 12.08
C MET A 83 -10.89 1.72 13.27
N VAL A 84 -11.23 0.59 13.87
CA VAL A 84 -10.44 -0.07 14.90
C VAL A 84 -10.02 -1.44 14.39
N LEU A 85 -8.72 -1.60 14.11
CA LEU A 85 -8.13 -2.86 13.70
C LEU A 85 -7.55 -3.55 14.95
N PRO A 86 -8.09 -4.72 15.35
CA PRO A 86 -7.47 -5.55 16.38
C PRO A 86 -6.03 -5.93 15.99
N TRP A 87 -5.14 -6.13 16.95
CA TRP A 87 -3.77 -6.52 16.62
C TRP A 87 -3.62 -7.98 16.20
N ASP A 88 -4.45 -8.86 16.76
CA ASP A 88 -4.41 -10.30 16.54
C ASP A 88 -4.66 -10.67 15.06
N VAL A 89 -5.48 -9.90 14.35
CA VAL A 89 -5.72 -10.10 12.90
C VAL A 89 -4.50 -9.76 12.03
N LEU A 90 -3.56 -8.94 12.54
CA LEU A 90 -2.37 -8.52 11.80
C LEU A 90 -1.15 -9.40 12.11
N GLU A 91 -1.27 -10.37 13.02
CA GLU A 91 -0.17 -11.24 13.46
C GLU A 91 0.39 -12.10 12.33
N GLU A 92 -0.43 -12.49 11.33
CA GLU A 92 -0.01 -13.40 10.26
C GLU A 92 1.16 -12.85 9.42
N ALA A 93 1.21 -11.54 9.21
CA ALA A 93 2.30 -10.86 8.52
C ALA A 93 3.18 -10.01 9.45
N ALA A 94 2.74 -9.73 10.69
CA ALA A 94 3.54 -8.95 11.62
C ALA A 94 4.86 -9.66 11.98
N PRO A 95 5.95 -8.89 12.16
CA PRO A 95 7.19 -9.43 12.70
C PRO A 95 6.94 -10.19 14.01
N GLU A 96 7.42 -11.43 14.09
CA GLU A 96 7.29 -12.32 15.26
C GLU A 96 5.83 -12.65 15.66
N GLY A 97 4.83 -12.33 14.84
CA GLY A 97 3.42 -12.62 15.14
C GLY A 97 2.90 -11.87 16.36
N ARG A 98 3.21 -10.58 16.47
CA ARG A 98 2.83 -9.74 17.63
C ARG A 98 2.54 -8.30 17.22
N PRO A 99 1.87 -7.51 18.09
CA PRO A 99 1.81 -6.07 17.95
C PRO A 99 3.20 -5.42 17.83
N PRO A 100 3.30 -4.28 17.12
CA PRO A 100 4.54 -3.55 17.01
C PRO A 100 4.93 -2.95 18.37
N ARG A 101 6.24 -2.85 18.62
CA ARG A 101 6.81 -2.17 19.77
C ARG A 101 7.16 -0.73 19.40
N ALA A 102 7.32 0.13 20.41
CA ALA A 102 7.82 1.47 20.22
C ALA A 102 9.16 1.45 19.44
N GLY A 103 9.26 2.32 18.43
CA GLY A 103 10.39 2.41 17.51
C GLY A 103 10.32 1.48 16.29
N GLU A 104 9.43 0.49 16.28
CA GLU A 104 9.25 -0.36 15.10
C GLU A 104 8.52 0.38 13.99
N GLN A 105 8.88 0.05 12.74
CA GLN A 105 8.40 0.74 11.56
C GLN A 105 7.69 -0.23 10.62
N TRP A 106 6.46 0.11 10.22
CA TRP A 106 5.71 -0.58 9.18
C TRP A 106 5.54 0.34 7.96
N ARG A 107 5.16 -0.25 6.82
CA ARG A 107 4.83 0.50 5.61
C ARG A 107 3.31 0.61 5.50
N LEU A 108 2.80 1.83 5.39
CA LEU A 108 1.35 2.07 5.26
C LEU A 108 1.05 3.03 4.12
N ASN A 109 -0.11 2.86 3.50
CA ASN A 109 -0.67 3.87 2.62
C ASN A 109 -2.19 3.95 2.78
N PHE A 110 -2.74 5.07 2.33
CA PHE A 110 -4.17 5.30 2.28
C PHE A 110 -4.52 5.69 0.85
N SER A 111 -5.64 5.18 0.36
CA SER A 111 -6.20 5.58 -0.94
C SER A 111 -7.65 6.03 -0.77
N ARG A 112 -8.07 6.96 -1.64
CA ARG A 112 -9.47 7.28 -1.88
C ARG A 112 -9.72 7.04 -3.36
N VAL A 113 -10.53 6.04 -3.68
CA VAL A 113 -10.94 5.77 -5.06
C VAL A 113 -12.20 6.56 -5.39
N GLN A 114 -12.12 7.42 -6.39
CA GLN A 114 -13.20 8.27 -6.83
C GLN A 114 -13.54 8.00 -8.30
N TRP A 115 -14.68 7.37 -8.51
CA TRP A 115 -15.25 7.19 -9.82
C TRP A 115 -15.92 8.48 -10.30
N PRO A 116 -15.71 8.89 -11.56
CA PRO A 116 -16.53 9.90 -12.19
C PRO A 116 -17.98 9.43 -12.28
N THR A 117 -18.92 10.33 -12.02
CA THR A 117 -20.36 10.03 -12.06
C THR A 117 -21.12 11.09 -12.83
N THR A 118 -22.18 10.68 -13.53
CA THR A 118 -23.15 11.57 -14.17
C THR A 118 -24.55 11.32 -13.60
N VAL A 119 -25.47 12.27 -13.77
CA VAL A 119 -26.87 12.10 -13.34
C VAL A 119 -27.72 11.71 -14.54
N VAL A 120 -28.34 10.53 -14.49
CA VAL A 120 -29.26 10.01 -15.51
C VAL A 120 -30.55 9.61 -14.82
N ASP A 121 -31.68 10.12 -15.32
CA ASP A 121 -33.02 9.87 -14.76
C ASP A 121 -33.12 10.10 -13.23
N GLY A 122 -32.43 11.12 -12.73
CA GLY A 122 -32.43 11.51 -11.31
C GLY A 122 -31.62 10.59 -10.40
N ARG A 123 -30.68 9.82 -10.94
CA ARG A 123 -29.76 8.96 -10.17
C ARG A 123 -28.33 9.13 -10.64
N TYR A 124 -27.38 8.98 -9.73
CA TYR A 124 -25.98 8.84 -10.10
C TYR A 124 -25.75 7.55 -10.89
N GLN A 125 -25.01 7.68 -11.98
CA GLN A 125 -24.50 6.58 -12.78
C GLN A 125 -23.00 6.78 -12.93
N LYS A 126 -22.22 5.76 -12.60
CA LYS A 126 -20.77 5.76 -12.84
C LYS A 126 -20.49 5.89 -14.32
N ASP A 127 -19.53 6.75 -14.67
CA ASP A 127 -18.98 6.78 -16.01
C ASP A 127 -18.01 5.60 -16.15
N VAL A 128 -18.53 4.50 -16.68
CA VAL A 128 -17.80 3.25 -16.88
C VAL A 128 -17.27 3.13 -18.31
N ASP A 129 -17.02 4.24 -19.01
CA ASP A 129 -16.34 4.17 -20.32
C ASP A 129 -14.96 3.50 -20.16
N THR A 130 -14.93 2.20 -20.44
CA THR A 130 -13.74 1.35 -20.33
C THR A 130 -12.83 1.47 -21.56
N SER A 131 -13.09 2.41 -22.48
CA SER A 131 -12.20 2.65 -23.63
C SER A 131 -10.85 3.23 -23.20
N THR A 132 -10.80 3.86 -22.03
CA THR A 132 -9.58 4.22 -21.30
C THR A 132 -9.38 3.27 -20.12
N ALA A 133 -8.15 2.83 -19.88
CA ALA A 133 -7.83 2.04 -18.69
C ALA A 133 -8.01 2.91 -17.44
N HIS A 134 -8.83 2.46 -16.50
CA HIS A 134 -9.01 3.02 -15.15
C HIS A 134 -9.50 4.48 -15.12
N PRO A 135 -10.81 4.74 -15.30
CA PRO A 135 -11.35 6.10 -15.25
C PRO A 135 -11.41 6.68 -13.83
N GLU A 136 -11.09 5.89 -12.79
CA GLU A 136 -11.12 6.33 -11.40
C GLU A 136 -9.94 7.25 -11.02
N ASP A 137 -10.24 8.34 -10.34
CA ASP A 137 -9.25 9.19 -9.68
C ASP A 137 -8.83 8.54 -8.35
N ASN A 138 -7.53 8.52 -8.08
CA ASN A 138 -6.97 7.97 -6.84
C ASN A 138 -6.20 9.07 -6.09
N TRP A 139 -6.63 9.39 -4.88
CA TRP A 139 -5.84 10.22 -3.96
C TRP A 139 -5.14 9.34 -2.94
N VAL A 140 -3.83 9.49 -2.86
CA VAL A 140 -2.99 8.65 -1.99
C VAL A 140 -2.18 9.50 -1.03
N TRP A 141 -1.98 9.00 0.18
CA TRP A 141 -1.15 9.68 1.18
C TRP A 141 0.33 9.70 0.78
N SER A 142 0.91 8.53 0.50
CA SER A 142 2.30 8.42 0.03
C SER A 142 2.34 8.30 -1.49
N PRO A 143 3.11 9.15 -2.20
CA PRO A 143 3.15 9.17 -3.65
C PRO A 143 3.87 7.93 -4.22
N GLN A 144 3.24 7.29 -5.21
CA GLN A 144 3.74 6.06 -5.85
C GLN A 144 4.18 6.27 -7.29
N GLY A 145 3.72 7.35 -7.93
CA GLY A 145 4.06 7.68 -9.33
C GLY A 145 3.37 6.79 -10.38
N ALA A 146 2.40 5.98 -9.97
CA ALA A 146 1.56 5.14 -10.83
C ALA A 146 0.17 4.96 -10.17
N ILE A 147 -0.87 4.76 -10.99
CA ILE A 147 -2.20 4.32 -10.54
C ILE A 147 -2.11 2.81 -10.31
N ASP A 148 -1.51 2.42 -9.19
CA ASP A 148 -1.20 1.04 -8.81
C ASP A 148 -0.88 1.05 -7.30
N MET A 149 -1.89 0.77 -6.46
CA MET A 149 -1.70 0.75 -4.99
C MET A 149 -0.83 -0.42 -4.54
N HIS A 150 -0.69 -1.48 -5.34
CA HIS A 150 0.08 -2.67 -5.00
C HIS A 150 1.59 -2.48 -5.24
N ARG A 151 2.08 -1.36 -4.72
CA ARG A 151 3.49 -0.95 -4.68
C ARG A 151 3.98 -0.63 -3.26
N PRO A 152 4.05 -1.62 -2.35
CA PRO A 152 4.41 -1.37 -0.95
C PRO A 152 5.76 -0.69 -0.70
N GLU A 153 6.71 -0.85 -1.63
CA GLU A 153 7.99 -0.14 -1.63
C GLU A 153 7.85 1.38 -1.71
N HIS A 154 6.70 1.92 -2.12
CA HIS A 154 6.42 3.35 -2.21
C HIS A 154 5.55 3.88 -1.06
N TRP A 155 4.98 2.99 -0.25
CA TRP A 155 4.14 3.37 0.88
C TRP A 155 4.90 4.18 1.93
N GLY A 156 4.19 4.92 2.76
CA GLY A 156 4.77 5.74 3.83
C GLY A 156 5.40 4.88 4.92
N VAL A 157 6.24 5.49 5.75
CA VAL A 157 6.77 4.84 6.96
C VAL A 157 5.92 5.31 8.13
N VAL A 158 5.42 4.37 8.92
CA VAL A 158 4.77 4.64 10.21
C VAL A 158 5.61 4.01 11.29
N GLN A 159 6.08 4.83 12.23
CA GLN A 159 6.78 4.38 13.42
C GLN A 159 5.81 4.33 14.60
N PHE A 160 5.75 3.20 15.27
CA PHE A 160 4.92 3.04 16.47
C PHE A 160 5.61 3.65 17.68
N SER A 161 4.82 4.22 18.58
CA SER A 161 5.30 4.95 19.76
C SER A 161 4.50 4.54 21.00
N ASP A 162 5.15 4.57 22.15
CA ASP A 162 4.52 4.48 23.48
C ASP A 162 4.21 5.86 24.08
N ALA A 163 4.57 6.95 23.37
CA ALA A 163 4.20 8.30 23.78
C ALA A 163 2.68 8.49 23.75
N GLU A 164 2.17 9.22 24.74
CA GLU A 164 0.75 9.57 24.79
C GLU A 164 0.37 10.42 23.57
N ALA A 165 -0.70 10.01 22.88
CA ALA A 165 -1.20 10.71 21.70
C ALA A 165 -1.53 12.17 22.04
N GLY A 166 -1.01 13.11 21.24
CA GLY A 166 -1.19 14.55 21.45
C GLY A 166 -0.22 15.19 22.45
N ALA A 167 0.67 14.42 23.10
CA ALA A 167 1.66 14.97 24.04
C ALA A 167 2.80 15.77 23.37
N GLY A 168 2.92 15.69 22.03
CA GLY A 168 3.94 16.38 21.26
C GLY A 168 4.47 15.54 20.11
N PRO A 169 5.42 16.06 19.32
CA PRO A 169 6.06 15.30 18.25
C PRO A 169 6.96 14.21 18.83
N ASP A 170 6.89 13.02 18.25
CA ASP A 170 7.87 11.95 18.45
C ASP A 170 8.84 11.90 17.26
N SER A 171 10.08 11.50 17.49
CA SER A 171 11.08 11.40 16.44
C SER A 171 10.86 10.13 15.62
N VAL A 172 10.70 10.28 14.31
CA VAL A 172 10.70 9.16 13.37
C VAL A 172 12.14 8.91 12.91
N ASP A 173 12.66 7.72 13.20
CA ASP A 173 14.02 7.35 12.82
C ASP A 173 14.11 7.10 11.31
N ALA A 174 15.29 7.38 10.75
CA ALA A 174 15.57 7.02 9.37
C ALA A 174 15.54 5.49 9.24
N THR A 175 14.72 4.97 8.33
CA THR A 175 14.67 3.53 8.05
C THR A 175 16.06 3.03 7.65
N PRO A 176 16.67 2.11 8.43
CA PRO A 176 17.98 1.58 8.12
C PRO A 176 18.01 0.99 6.70
N ASN A 177 19.15 1.12 6.02
CA ASN A 177 19.40 0.54 4.69
C ASN A 177 18.44 0.94 3.57
N ARG A 178 17.63 2.01 3.72
CA ARG A 178 16.69 2.48 2.68
C ARG A 178 17.37 2.69 1.32
N THR A 179 18.59 3.24 1.31
CA THR A 179 19.37 3.45 0.07
C THR A 179 19.71 2.13 -0.63
N VAL A 180 20.12 1.12 0.14
CA VAL A 180 20.45 -0.23 -0.36
C VAL A 180 19.19 -0.92 -0.88
N ALA A 181 18.09 -0.86 -0.13
CA ALA A 181 16.80 -1.39 -0.54
C ALA A 181 16.34 -0.78 -1.88
N TRP A 182 16.49 0.53 -2.07
CA TRP A 182 16.17 1.19 -3.34
C TRP A 182 17.12 0.82 -4.48
N ALA A 183 18.40 0.59 -4.20
CA ALA A 183 19.34 0.10 -5.22
C ALA A 183 18.95 -1.31 -5.69
N LEU A 184 18.57 -2.21 -4.77
CA LEU A 184 18.02 -3.53 -5.10
C LEU A 184 16.68 -3.43 -5.85
N ARG A 185 15.79 -2.50 -5.47
CA ARG A 185 14.52 -2.27 -6.17
C ARG A 185 14.72 -1.83 -7.62
N ARG A 186 15.68 -0.94 -7.86
CA ARG A 186 16.05 -0.50 -9.22
C ARG A 186 16.62 -1.65 -10.05
N LEU A 187 17.44 -2.52 -9.45
CA LEU A 187 17.91 -3.73 -10.12
C LEU A 187 16.74 -4.65 -10.49
N TYR A 188 15.83 -4.91 -9.54
CA TYR A 188 14.62 -5.70 -9.76
C TYR A 188 13.79 -5.16 -10.93
N TYR A 189 13.52 -3.85 -10.98
CA TYR A 189 12.77 -3.25 -12.10
C TYR A 189 13.46 -3.42 -13.44
N ARG A 190 14.79 -3.24 -13.50
CA ARG A 190 15.56 -3.42 -14.73
C ARG A 190 15.58 -4.88 -15.19
N GLN A 191 15.73 -5.81 -14.26
CA GLN A 191 15.67 -7.25 -14.53
C GLN A 191 14.28 -7.66 -15.05
N ARG A 192 13.22 -7.12 -14.45
CA ARG A 192 11.83 -7.31 -14.91
C ARG A 192 11.63 -6.79 -16.33
N ALA A 193 11.97 -5.53 -16.59
CA ALA A 193 11.84 -4.93 -17.92
C ALA A 193 12.61 -5.74 -18.98
N TYR A 194 13.86 -6.11 -18.68
CA TYR A 194 14.67 -6.93 -19.57
C TYR A 194 14.03 -8.30 -19.83
N ARG A 195 13.50 -8.97 -18.80
CA ARG A 195 12.78 -10.25 -18.97
C ARG A 195 11.51 -10.09 -19.79
N ASP A 196 10.75 -9.03 -19.59
CA ASP A 196 9.50 -8.80 -20.31
C ASP A 196 9.78 -8.57 -21.82
N GLU A 197 10.94 -8.01 -22.18
CA GLU A 197 11.40 -7.83 -23.56
C GLU A 197 12.07 -9.08 -24.18
N ASN A 198 12.83 -9.86 -23.39
CA ASN A 198 13.74 -10.91 -23.91
C ASN A 198 13.32 -12.34 -23.51
N GLY A 199 12.33 -12.50 -22.63
CA GLY A 199 11.88 -13.79 -22.11
C GLY A 199 12.76 -14.41 -21.01
N HIS A 200 13.89 -13.80 -20.66
CA HIS A 200 14.78 -14.25 -19.59
C HIS A 200 15.44 -13.07 -18.87
N TYR A 201 15.96 -13.30 -17.66
CA TYR A 201 16.72 -12.29 -16.92
C TYR A 201 18.11 -12.02 -17.52
N ALA A 202 18.67 -10.84 -17.27
CA ALA A 202 20.01 -10.50 -17.68
C ALA A 202 21.05 -11.25 -16.84
N ALA A 203 22.02 -11.90 -17.51
CA ALA A 203 23.08 -12.68 -16.88
C ALA A 203 24.33 -11.86 -16.50
N SER A 204 24.32 -10.56 -16.77
CA SER A 204 25.43 -9.64 -16.46
C SER A 204 24.95 -8.19 -16.48
N LEU A 205 25.67 -7.32 -15.78
CA LEU A 205 25.54 -5.86 -15.92
C LEU A 205 26.80 -5.31 -16.58
N SER A 206 26.67 -4.22 -17.34
CA SER A 206 27.82 -3.48 -17.89
C SER A 206 28.55 -2.62 -16.84
N TYR A 207 27.99 -2.50 -15.63
CA TYR A 207 28.52 -1.75 -14.50
C TYR A 207 28.15 -2.42 -13.18
N GLU A 208 28.93 -2.15 -12.14
CA GLU A 208 28.62 -2.52 -10.77
C GLU A 208 27.66 -1.51 -10.13
N ILE A 209 26.68 -1.99 -9.38
CA ILE A 209 25.79 -1.11 -8.61
C ILE A 209 26.39 -0.96 -7.22
N THR A 210 26.73 0.26 -6.83
CA THR A 210 27.19 0.57 -5.47
C THR A 210 26.23 1.51 -4.75
N ALA A 211 26.17 1.40 -3.42
CA ALA A 211 25.39 2.27 -2.55
C ALA A 211 26.12 2.49 -1.22
N PRO A 212 25.97 3.67 -0.58
CA PRO A 212 26.45 3.87 0.80
C PRO A 212 25.77 2.87 1.75
N GLY A 213 26.58 2.20 2.57
CA GLY A 213 26.15 1.32 3.66
C GLY A 213 26.29 1.99 5.02
N GLU A 214 25.99 1.23 6.07
CA GLU A 214 26.20 1.67 7.46
C GLU A 214 27.69 1.79 7.79
N ASN A 215 28.01 2.62 8.79
CA ASN A 215 29.38 2.79 9.33
C ASN A 215 30.46 3.11 8.27
N GLY A 216 30.09 3.83 7.19
CA GLY A 216 31.04 4.22 6.14
C GLY A 216 31.38 3.10 5.14
N THR A 217 30.67 1.97 5.18
CA THR A 217 30.87 0.90 4.21
C THR A 217 30.30 1.26 2.83
N THR A 218 30.85 0.64 1.77
CA THR A 218 30.23 0.61 0.44
C THR A 218 29.55 -0.72 0.24
N VAL A 219 28.28 -0.70 -0.13
CA VAL A 219 27.51 -1.86 -0.53
C VAL A 219 27.63 -2.05 -2.03
N HIS A 220 27.95 -3.27 -2.45
CA HIS A 220 28.04 -3.69 -3.84
C HIS A 220 26.92 -4.65 -4.17
N ILE A 221 26.28 -4.49 -5.32
CA ILE A 221 25.14 -5.28 -5.77
C ILE A 221 25.42 -5.81 -7.17
N ARG A 222 25.37 -7.14 -7.30
CA ARG A 222 25.53 -7.85 -8.57
C ARG A 222 24.20 -8.01 -9.31
N HIS A 223 24.28 -8.29 -10.61
CA HIS A 223 23.14 -8.53 -11.50
C HIS A 223 22.12 -9.57 -10.98
N ASP A 224 22.58 -10.55 -10.21
CA ASP A 224 21.77 -11.64 -9.63
C ASP A 224 21.32 -11.35 -8.18
N GLY A 225 21.47 -10.10 -7.72
CA GLY A 225 21.03 -9.66 -6.41
C GLY A 225 21.97 -10.03 -5.25
N LYS A 226 23.14 -10.63 -5.52
CA LYS A 226 24.14 -10.83 -4.46
C LYS A 226 24.68 -9.49 -3.97
N VAL A 227 24.77 -9.37 -2.65
CA VAL A 227 25.19 -8.16 -1.94
C VAL A 227 26.41 -8.46 -1.09
N TRP A 228 27.41 -7.57 -1.10
CA TRP A 228 28.53 -7.59 -0.16
C TRP A 228 28.97 -6.17 0.18
N THR A 229 29.76 -6.02 1.24
CA THR A 229 30.28 -4.73 1.70
C THR A 229 31.80 -4.67 1.61
N THR A 230 32.33 -3.48 1.41
CA THR A 230 33.75 -3.16 1.60
C THR A 230 33.88 -1.97 2.55
N GLU A 231 34.88 -1.99 3.40
CA GLU A 231 35.31 -0.82 4.20
C GLU A 231 36.24 0.05 3.35
N GLU A 232 36.25 1.37 3.58
CA GLU A 232 37.24 2.30 2.99
C GLU A 232 38.66 2.04 3.52
#